data_AF-A0A658NS92-F1
#
_entry.id   AF-A0A658NS92-F1
#
_cell.length_a   1.000
_cell.length_b   1.000
_cell.length_c   1.000
_cell.angle_alpha   90.00
_cell.angle_beta   90.00
_cell.angle_gamma   90.00
#
_symmetry.space_group_name_H-M   'P 1'
#
loop_
_entity.id
_entity.type
_entity.pdbx_description
1 polymer ?
#
loop_
_entity_poly.entity_id
_entity_poly.type
_entity_poly.pdbx_seq_one_letter_code
_entity_poly.pdbx_strand_id
1 'polypeptide(L)'
;LADNELNGQIPAQIGSLTSLTALDLSKNKFSKALPGALSSLTNLNSLKLDSNMFSGNLPTLSAATKLKQLSLENNLFSFSNLKTSNVD
;
A
#
# COMPACT_ATOMS: atom_id res chain seq x y z
N LEU A 1 2.14 0.44 13.49
CA LEU A 1 2.98 -0.75 13.75
C LEU A 1 4.33 -0.60 13.05
N ALA A 2 4.89 0.62 13.05
CA ALA A 2 6.16 0.87 12.40
C ALA A 2 7.31 0.27 13.20
N ASP A 3 8.43 -0.02 12.54
CA ASP A 3 9.71 -0.37 13.18
C ASP A 3 9.60 -1.65 14.04
N ASN A 4 9.27 -2.74 13.37
CA ASN A 4 9.09 -4.06 13.98
C ASN A 4 9.64 -5.14 13.04
N GLU A 5 9.59 -6.39 13.49
CA GLU A 5 9.95 -7.56 12.66
C GLU A 5 8.74 -8.28 12.07
N LEU A 6 7.59 -7.60 11.93
CA LEU A 6 6.38 -8.21 11.39
C LEU A 6 6.62 -8.65 9.94
N ASN A 7 6.13 -9.83 9.59
CA ASN A 7 6.38 -10.45 8.29
C ASN A 7 5.11 -11.07 7.70
N GLY A 8 5.25 -11.68 6.53
CA GLY A 8 4.14 -12.26 5.79
C GLY A 8 3.44 -11.24 4.89
N GLN A 9 2.17 -11.50 4.58
CA GLN A 9 1.35 -10.67 3.69
C GLN A 9 0.28 -9.93 4.50
N ILE A 10 -0.11 -8.72 4.06
CA ILE A 10 -1.27 -8.03 4.63
C ILE A 10 -2.56 -8.81 4.27
N PRO A 11 -3.36 -9.22 5.27
CA PRO A 11 -4.60 -9.95 5.03
C PRO A 11 -5.66 -9.06 4.36
N ALA A 12 -6.48 -9.64 3.47
CA ALA A 12 -7.54 -8.91 2.77
C ALA A 12 -8.59 -8.29 3.71
N GLN A 13 -8.73 -8.85 4.91
CA GLN A 13 -9.60 -8.38 5.98
C GLN A 13 -9.27 -6.95 6.43
N ILE A 14 -8.08 -6.42 6.11
CA ILE A 14 -7.74 -5.01 6.35
C ILE A 14 -8.79 -4.05 5.76
N GLY A 15 -9.43 -4.40 4.64
CA GLY A 15 -10.45 -3.58 3.99
C GLY A 15 -11.73 -3.41 4.81
N SER A 16 -11.94 -4.19 5.88
CA SER A 16 -13.07 -4.03 6.81
C SER A 16 -12.89 -2.85 7.76
N LEU A 17 -11.68 -2.32 7.91
CA LEU A 17 -11.36 -1.20 8.80
C LEU A 17 -11.73 0.15 8.16
N THR A 18 -12.95 0.30 7.67
CA THR A 18 -13.38 1.44 6.84
C THR A 18 -13.33 2.80 7.56
N SER A 19 -13.28 2.81 8.89
CA SER A 19 -13.09 4.03 9.71
C SER A 19 -11.62 4.43 9.88
N LEU A 20 -10.67 3.63 9.41
CA LEU A 20 -9.24 3.88 9.60
C LEU A 20 -8.81 5.15 8.86
N THR A 21 -8.11 6.03 9.58
CA THR A 21 -7.64 7.31 9.07
C THR A 21 -6.14 7.37 8.83
N ALA A 22 -5.37 6.47 9.44
CA ALA A 22 -3.93 6.34 9.23
C ALA A 22 -3.51 4.88 9.40
N LEU A 23 -2.65 4.40 8.50
CA LEU A 23 -2.04 3.07 8.58
C LEU A 23 -0.53 3.22 8.38
N ASP A 24 0.23 2.88 9.42
CA ASP A 24 1.69 2.88 9.40
C ASP A 24 2.22 1.48 9.65
N LEU A 25 2.73 0.86 8.60
CA LEU A 25 3.40 -0.44 8.59
C LEU A 25 4.87 -0.32 8.14
N SER A 26 5.40 0.90 8.14
CA SER A 26 6.77 1.17 7.69
C SER A 26 7.81 0.40 8.50
N LYS A 27 8.98 0.12 7.90
CA LYS A 27 10.12 -0.54 8.58
C LYS A 27 9.72 -1.89 9.19
N ASN A 28 9.26 -2.79 8.34
CA ASN A 28 8.92 -4.17 8.70
C ASN A 28 9.50 -5.13 7.66
N LYS A 29 9.15 -6.42 7.78
CA LYS A 29 9.56 -7.51 6.88
C LYS A 29 8.35 -8.03 6.08
N PHE A 30 7.31 -7.22 5.86
CA PHE A 30 6.18 -7.64 5.04
C PHE A 30 6.60 -7.83 3.58
N SER A 31 5.97 -8.78 2.90
CA SER A 31 6.28 -9.15 1.52
C SER A 31 5.01 -9.46 0.73
N LYS A 32 5.18 -9.79 -0.56
CA LYS A 32 4.09 -10.04 -1.52
C LYS A 32 3.33 -8.76 -1.91
N ALA A 33 2.32 -8.92 -2.76
CA ALA A 33 1.50 -7.83 -3.23
C ALA A 33 0.54 -7.33 -2.16
N LEU A 34 0.26 -6.02 -2.19
CA LEU A 34 -0.76 -5.42 -1.36
C LEU A 34 -2.15 -5.94 -1.78
N PRO A 35 -3.04 -6.24 -0.81
CA PRO A 35 -4.38 -6.70 -1.14
C PRO A 35 -5.19 -5.57 -1.79
N GLY A 36 -5.96 -5.90 -2.83
CA GLY A 36 -6.88 -4.95 -3.48
C GLY A 36 -7.92 -4.34 -2.52
N ALA A 37 -8.16 -5.01 -1.39
CA ALA A 37 -9.03 -4.53 -0.31
C ALA A 37 -8.56 -3.22 0.35
N LEU A 38 -7.32 -2.77 0.15
CA LEU A 38 -6.89 -1.43 0.58
C LEU A 38 -7.71 -0.31 -0.09
N SER A 39 -8.30 -0.57 -1.26
CA SER A 39 -9.20 0.37 -1.94
C SER A 39 -10.47 0.70 -1.13
N SER A 40 -10.86 -0.16 -0.17
CA SER A 40 -12.01 0.05 0.71
C SER A 40 -11.73 1.04 1.85
N LEU A 41 -10.48 1.41 2.10
CA LEU A 41 -10.07 2.33 3.17
C LEU A 41 -10.22 3.80 2.72
N THR A 42 -11.44 4.20 2.35
CA THR A 42 -11.72 5.52 1.77
C THR A 42 -11.55 6.69 2.75
N ASN A 43 -11.50 6.41 4.06
CA ASN A 43 -11.24 7.41 5.09
C ASN A 43 -9.75 7.64 5.40
N LEU A 44 -8.86 6.90 4.74
CA LEU A 44 -7.43 6.95 5.01
C LEU A 44 -6.82 8.28 4.54
N ASN A 45 -6.07 8.93 5.42
CA ASN A 45 -5.36 10.17 5.14
C ASN A 45 -3.86 9.95 5.00
N SER A 46 -3.31 8.92 5.67
CA SER A 46 -1.89 8.57 5.64
C SER A 46 -1.72 7.06 5.52
N LEU A 47 -0.96 6.64 4.50
CA LEU A 47 -0.55 5.26 4.28
C LEU A 47 0.97 5.21 4.16
N LYS A 48 1.62 4.58 5.15
CA LYS A 48 3.07 4.38 5.15
C LYS A 48 3.38 2.89 5.12
N LEU A 49 4.00 2.48 4.02
CA LEU A 49 4.40 1.10 3.73
C LEU A 49 5.88 1.00 3.39
N ASP A 50 6.62 2.11 3.53
CA ASP A 50 8.03 2.20 3.17
C ASP A 50 8.89 1.23 3.97
N SER A 51 10.08 0.91 3.43
CA SER A 51 11.06 0.06 4.09
C SER A 51 10.50 -1.32 4.45
N ASN A 52 9.97 -2.00 3.44
CA ASN A 52 9.43 -3.37 3.48
C ASN A 52 9.87 -4.14 2.22
N MET A 53 9.30 -5.32 1.98
CA MET A 53 9.56 -6.14 0.79
C MET A 53 8.29 -6.35 -0.04
N PHE A 54 7.34 -5.39 -0.02
CA PHE A 54 6.13 -5.47 -0.83
C PHE A 54 6.48 -5.48 -2.33
N SER A 55 5.78 -6.29 -3.11
CA SER A 55 6.10 -6.52 -4.53
C SER A 55 4.87 -6.44 -5.43
N GLY A 56 5.07 -6.38 -6.75
CA GLY A 56 3.96 -6.31 -7.71
C GLY A 56 3.42 -4.89 -7.85
N ASN A 57 2.24 -4.75 -8.47
CA ASN A 57 1.65 -3.44 -8.74
C ASN A 57 0.92 -2.88 -7.51
N LEU A 58 0.85 -1.55 -7.42
CA LEU A 58 -0.04 -0.92 -6.45
C LEU A 58 -1.51 -1.23 -6.79
N PRO A 59 -2.35 -1.55 -5.80
CA PRO A 59 -3.78 -1.66 -6.01
C PRO A 59 -4.34 -0.28 -6.37
N THR A 60 -5.47 -0.26 -7.07
CA THR A 60 -6.15 1.00 -7.40
C THR A 60 -6.58 1.72 -6.11
N LEU A 61 -6.09 2.94 -5.92
CA LEU A 61 -6.43 3.81 -4.79
C LEU A 61 -7.32 5.00 -5.20
N SER A 62 -7.99 4.94 -6.35
CA SER A 62 -8.85 6.03 -6.85
C SER A 62 -9.98 6.42 -5.90
N ALA A 63 -10.44 5.49 -5.05
CA ALA A 63 -11.46 5.74 -4.03
C ALA A 63 -10.90 6.35 -2.74
N ALA A 64 -9.58 6.37 -2.53
CA ALA A 64 -8.92 6.94 -1.36
C ALA A 64 -8.77 8.47 -1.50
N THR A 65 -9.87 9.17 -1.73
CA THR A 65 -9.90 10.61 -2.04
C THR A 65 -9.40 11.50 -0.90
N LYS A 66 -9.32 10.98 0.33
CA LYS A 66 -8.80 11.67 1.52
C LYS A 66 -7.30 11.48 1.72
N LEU A 67 -6.64 10.64 0.92
CA LEU A 67 -5.23 10.31 1.10
C LEU A 67 -4.36 11.53 0.80
N LYS A 68 -3.58 11.97 1.79
CA LYS A 68 -2.67 13.12 1.70
C LYS A 68 -1.20 12.70 1.75
N GLN A 69 -0.92 11.56 2.37
CA GLN A 69 0.42 11.03 2.52
C GLN A 69 0.45 9.57 2.08
N LEU A 70 1.38 9.27 1.18
CA LEU A 70 1.65 7.94 0.67
C LEU A 70 3.17 7.73 0.63
N SER A 71 3.67 6.82 1.47
CA SER A 71 5.08 6.42 1.51
C SER A 71 5.19 4.96 1.09
N LEU A 72 5.98 4.71 0.04
CA LEU A 72 6.09 3.41 -0.65
C LEU A 72 7.56 3.06 -0.98
N GLU A 73 8.47 3.99 -0.78
CA GLU A 73 9.90 3.87 -1.04
C GLU A 73 10.51 2.66 -0.31
N ASN A 74 11.66 2.18 -0.81
CA ASN A 74 12.34 1.01 -0.25
C ASN A 74 11.42 -0.23 -0.17
N ASN A 75 10.76 -0.53 -1.28
CA ASN A 75 10.00 -1.76 -1.54
C ASN A 75 10.38 -2.32 -2.93
N LEU A 76 9.71 -3.40 -3.35
CA LEU A 76 9.90 -4.09 -4.62
C LEU A 76 8.71 -3.89 -5.57
N PHE A 77 8.01 -2.75 -5.47
CA PHE A 77 6.87 -2.46 -6.33
C PHE A 77 7.27 -2.38 -7.81
N SER A 78 6.41 -2.94 -8.66
CA SER A 78 6.49 -2.78 -10.10
C SER A 78 5.46 -1.76 -10.55
N PHE A 79 5.81 -0.99 -11.58
CA PHE A 79 4.91 -0.08 -12.26
C PHE A 79 4.75 -0.45 -13.73
N SER A 80 4.90 -1.74 -14.04
CA SER A 80 4.80 -2.26 -15.42
C SER A 80 3.40 -2.08 -16.03
N ASN A 81 2.39 -1.81 -15.21
CA ASN A 81 1.05 -1.42 -15.64
C ASN A 81 0.93 0.06 -16.04
N LEU A 82 1.93 0.89 -15.77
CA LEU A 82 2.06 2.22 -16.35
C LEU A 82 2.55 2.06 -17.79
N LYS A 83 1.61 1.89 -18.72
CA LYS A 83 1.92 2.08 -20.14
C LYS A 83 2.32 3.54 -20.31
N THR A 84 3.57 3.81 -20.69
CA THR A 84 3.95 5.11 -21.21
C THR A 84 3.26 5.25 -22.56
N SER A 85 2.24 6.10 -22.66
CA SER A 85 1.76 6.60 -23.94
C SER A 85 2.83 7.55 -24.49
N ASN A 86 3.77 7.00 -25.28
CA ASN A 86 4.81 7.60 -26.13
C ASN A 86 5.98 6.60 -26.13
N VAL A 87 6.47 6.00 -27.22
CA VAL A 87 6.49 6.33 -28.66
C VAL A 87 6.61 5.00 -29.44
N ASP A 88 5.76 4.82 -30.45
CA ASP A 88 6.09 4.22 -31.76
C ASP A 88 5.29 5.04 -32.81
#